data_AF-A0A4Z1JLS1-F1
#
_entry.id   AF-A0A4Z1JLS1-F1
#
_cell.length_a   1.000
_cell.length_b   1.000
_cell.length_c   1.000
_cell.angle_alpha   90.00
_cell.angle_beta   90.00
_cell.angle_gamma   90.00
#
_symmetry.space_group_name_H-M   'P 1'
#
loop_
_entity.id
_entity.type
_entity.pdbx_description
1 polymer ?
#
loop_
_entity_poly.entity_id
_entity_poly.type
_entity_poly.pdbx_seq_one_letter_code
_entity_poly.pdbx_strand_id
1 'polypeptide(L)'
;MDPQILLYNGLKNEDLVDREAWNQILMGHISFFWDKDDYLAFLDHIGEDNPFFDRGSDMANDFKGPMTPVRKWSYLDAEFTDVVVNLARLDPESRLSTREALEHPFFDYDSTF
;
A
#
# COMPACT_ATOMS: atom_id res chain seq x y z
N MET A 1 -8.30 17.36 -20.60
CA MET A 1 -8.37 16.54 -19.37
C MET A 1 -8.29 17.49 -18.19
N ASP A 2 -9.28 17.45 -17.31
CA ASP A 2 -9.31 18.27 -16.10
C ASP A 2 -8.26 17.74 -15.11
N PRO A 3 -7.28 18.54 -14.67
CA PRO A 3 -6.28 18.15 -13.68
C PRO A 3 -6.89 17.69 -12.34
N GLN A 4 -8.18 17.99 -12.09
CA GLN A 4 -8.88 17.60 -10.87
C GLN A 4 -9.24 16.11 -10.80
N ILE A 5 -9.20 15.37 -11.92
CA ILE A 5 -9.58 13.94 -11.92
C ILE A 5 -8.46 13.03 -11.36
N LEU A 6 -7.22 13.53 -11.25
CA LEU A 6 -6.11 12.82 -10.62
C LEU A 6 -5.98 13.07 -9.10
N LEU A 7 -6.90 13.85 -8.52
CA LEU A 7 -6.98 14.13 -7.08
C LEU A 7 -8.14 13.38 -6.42
N TYR A 8 -8.38 12.12 -6.81
CA TYR A 8 -9.27 11.27 -6.01
C TYR A 8 -8.51 10.82 -4.76
N ASN A 9 -8.74 11.57 -3.66
CA ASN A 9 -8.39 11.28 -2.26
C ASN A 9 -6.96 11.60 -1.80
N GLY A 10 -6.40 12.74 -2.19
CA GLY A 10 -5.23 13.30 -1.51
C GLY A 10 -5.65 13.94 -0.18
N LEU A 11 -5.39 13.26 0.94
CA LEU A 11 -5.58 13.73 2.32
C LEU A 11 -5.26 15.22 2.44
N LYS A 12 -6.22 16.04 2.86
CA LYS A 12 -5.96 17.45 3.18
C LYS A 12 -5.39 17.54 4.60
N ASN A 13 -4.66 18.62 4.90
CA ASN A 13 -4.14 18.84 6.25
C ASN A 13 -5.24 18.86 7.32
N GLU A 14 -6.45 19.25 6.95
CA GLU A 14 -7.66 19.24 7.79
C GLU A 14 -8.20 17.83 8.07
N ASP A 15 -7.88 16.84 7.22
CA ASP A 15 -8.22 15.43 7.42
C ASP A 15 -7.24 14.74 8.40
N LEU A 16 -6.06 15.32 8.61
CA LEU A 16 -5.06 14.87 9.58
C LEU A 16 -5.37 15.45 10.97
N VAL A 17 -6.52 15.07 11.56
CA VAL A 17 -6.86 15.48 12.92
C VAL A 17 -5.89 14.82 13.89
N ASP A 18 -5.14 15.64 14.64
CA ASP A 18 -4.06 15.20 15.50
C ASP A 18 -4.54 14.10 16.48
N ARG A 19 -3.83 12.95 16.43
CA ARG A 19 -4.06 11.62 17.06
C ARG A 19 -4.68 10.50 16.20
N GLU A 20 -5.27 10.77 15.03
CA GLU A 20 -5.90 9.71 14.19
C GLU A 20 -5.41 9.68 12.72
N ALA A 21 -4.46 10.54 12.36
CA ALA A 21 -3.86 10.57 11.02
C ALA A 21 -3.33 9.20 10.53
N TRP A 22 -2.83 8.38 11.46
CA TRP A 22 -2.32 7.04 11.19
C TRP A 22 -3.40 6.12 10.58
N ASN A 23 -4.66 6.25 11.01
CA ASN A 23 -5.77 5.45 10.52
C ASN A 23 -6.08 5.78 9.06
N GLN A 24 -6.08 7.06 8.68
CA GLN A 24 -6.32 7.44 7.29
C GLN A 24 -5.20 6.96 6.35
N ILE A 25 -3.95 7.03 6.80
CA ILE A 25 -2.79 6.50 6.05
C ILE A 25 -2.93 4.99 5.86
N LEU A 26 -3.21 4.25 6.93
CA LEU A 26 -3.37 2.80 6.89
C LEU A 26 -4.61 2.38 6.08
N MET A 27 -5.73 3.09 6.18
CA MET A 27 -6.91 2.84 5.37
C MET A 27 -6.64 3.07 3.89
N GLY A 28 -5.90 4.13 3.54
CA GLY A 28 -5.46 4.36 2.16
C GLY A 28 -4.58 3.22 1.65
N HIS A 29 -3.62 2.81 2.47
CA HIS A 29 -2.71 1.71 2.14
C HIS A 29 -3.46 0.39 1.93
N ILE A 30 -4.31 -0.01 2.88
CA ILE A 30 -5.18 -1.18 2.75
C ILE A 30 -6.04 -1.05 1.50
N SER A 31 -6.68 0.08 1.26
CA SER A 31 -7.56 0.24 0.10
C SER A 31 -6.87 -0.01 -1.25
N PHE A 32 -5.62 0.41 -1.41
CA PHE A 32 -4.87 0.27 -2.67
C PHE A 32 -4.03 -1.01 -2.74
N PHE A 33 -3.51 -1.49 -1.62
CA PHE A 33 -2.50 -2.55 -1.57
C PHE A 33 -2.95 -3.79 -0.78
N TRP A 34 -4.20 -3.85 -0.30
CA TRP A 34 -4.72 -4.94 0.52
C TRP A 34 -4.37 -6.32 -0.04
N ASP A 35 -3.59 -7.07 0.71
CA ASP A 35 -3.39 -8.49 0.52
C ASP A 35 -3.59 -9.18 1.87
N LYS A 36 -4.42 -10.23 1.89
CA LYS A 36 -4.82 -10.87 3.15
C LYS A 36 -3.62 -11.56 3.82
N ASP A 37 -2.80 -12.24 3.03
CA ASP A 37 -1.69 -13.02 3.56
C ASP A 37 -0.59 -12.09 4.04
N ASP A 38 -0.33 -11.01 3.29
CA ASP A 38 0.57 -9.92 3.68
C ASP A 38 0.13 -9.23 4.98
N TYR A 39 -1.17 -8.95 5.13
CA TYR A 39 -1.72 -8.33 6.33
C TYR A 39 -1.59 -9.25 7.56
N LEU A 40 -1.85 -10.56 7.40
CA LEU A 40 -1.68 -11.52 8.49
C LEU A 40 -0.21 -11.68 8.90
N ALA A 41 0.71 -11.71 7.93
CA ALA A 41 2.15 -11.72 8.19
C ALA A 41 2.60 -10.45 8.94
N PHE A 42 2.06 -9.28 8.58
CA PHE A 42 2.32 -8.05 9.32
C PHE A 42 1.85 -8.12 10.78
N LEU A 43 0.65 -8.66 11.05
CA LEU A 43 0.15 -8.83 12.42
C LEU A 43 1.05 -9.76 13.24
N ASP A 44 1.51 -10.87 12.65
CA ASP A 44 2.45 -11.79 13.27
C ASP A 44 3.79 -11.09 13.57
N HIS A 45 4.31 -10.32 12.61
CA HIS A 45 5.56 -9.56 12.75
C HIS A 45 5.53 -8.56 13.91
N ILE A 46 4.44 -7.81 14.08
CA ILE A 46 4.35 -6.81 15.17
C ILE A 46 4.05 -7.43 16.53
N GLY A 47 3.41 -8.60 16.57
CA GLY A 47 3.04 -9.34 17.78
C GLY A 47 1.83 -8.77 18.54
N GLU A 48 1.14 -9.63 19.30
CA GLU A 48 -0.08 -9.30 20.05
C GLU A 48 0.14 -8.24 21.15
N ASP A 49 1.33 -8.17 21.71
CA ASP A 49 1.67 -7.17 22.75
C ASP A 49 1.79 -5.74 22.19
N ASN A 50 1.76 -5.58 20.87
CA ASN A 50 1.86 -4.28 20.22
C ASN A 50 0.50 -3.55 20.25
N PRO A 51 0.43 -2.29 20.72
CA PRO A 51 -0.80 -1.50 20.72
C PRO A 51 -1.48 -1.30 19.36
N PHE A 52 -0.79 -1.57 18.25
CA PHE A 52 -1.32 -1.52 16.89
C PHE A 52 -1.96 -2.84 16.42
N PHE A 53 -1.74 -3.96 17.12
CA PHE A 53 -2.28 -5.27 16.74
C PHE A 53 -3.81 -5.26 16.71
N ASP A 54 -4.43 -4.84 17.82
CA ASP A 54 -5.89 -4.73 17.92
C ASP A 54 -6.44 -3.68 16.95
N ARG A 55 -5.76 -2.54 16.84
CA ARG A 55 -6.17 -1.42 15.96
C ARG A 55 -6.19 -1.83 14.49
N GLY A 56 -5.16 -2.55 14.04
CA GLY A 56 -5.11 -3.08 12.69
C GLY A 56 -6.27 -4.04 12.46
N SER A 57 -6.50 -4.95 13.41
CA SER A 57 -7.56 -5.96 13.31
C SER A 57 -8.95 -5.31 13.20
N ASP A 58 -9.23 -4.31 14.01
CA ASP A 58 -10.47 -3.54 13.96
C ASP A 58 -10.62 -2.81 12.61
N MET A 59 -9.57 -2.14 12.12
CA MET A 59 -9.57 -1.49 10.82
C MET A 59 -9.86 -2.44 9.66
N ALA A 60 -9.24 -3.62 9.64
CA ALA A 60 -9.46 -4.62 8.60
C ALA A 60 -10.91 -5.15 8.61
N ASN A 61 -11.50 -5.31 9.80
CA ASN A 61 -12.89 -5.72 9.97
C ASN A 61 -13.89 -4.61 9.55
N ASP A 62 -13.54 -3.35 9.81
CA ASP A 62 -14.36 -2.18 9.46
C ASP A 62 -14.26 -1.78 7.99
N PHE A 63 -13.29 -2.31 7.25
CA PHE A 63 -13.14 -2.04 5.83
C PHE A 63 -14.32 -2.60 5.02
N LYS A 64 -15.25 -1.72 4.61
CA LYS A 64 -16.50 -2.10 3.92
C LYS A 64 -16.52 -1.82 2.42
N GLY A 65 -15.44 -1.31 1.84
CA GLY A 65 -15.53 -0.55 0.58
C GLY A 65 -14.66 -1.08 -0.56
N PRO A 66 -15.15 -1.08 -1.81
CA PRO A 66 -14.46 -1.69 -2.94
C PRO A 66 -13.51 -0.68 -3.60
N MET A 67 -12.33 -0.47 -3.01
CA MET A 67 -11.23 0.06 -3.81
C MET A 67 -10.67 -1.10 -4.63
N THR A 68 -10.61 -0.92 -5.95
CA THR A 68 -9.93 -1.89 -6.80
C THR A 68 -8.45 -1.77 -6.47
N PRO A 69 -7.79 -2.80 -5.92
CA PRO A 69 -6.39 -2.70 -5.54
C PRO A 69 -5.51 -2.49 -6.79
N VAL A 70 -4.35 -1.89 -6.60
CA VAL A 70 -3.39 -1.53 -7.67
C VAL A 70 -3.08 -2.74 -8.55
N ARG A 71 -2.92 -3.94 -7.97
CA ARG A 71 -2.71 -5.20 -8.70
C ARG A 71 -3.81 -5.58 -9.71
N LYS A 72 -4.96 -4.90 -9.68
CA LYS A 72 -6.10 -5.12 -10.59
C LYS A 72 -6.31 -3.96 -11.56
N TRP A 73 -5.45 -2.93 -11.57
CA TRP A 73 -5.57 -1.79 -12.48
C TRP A 73 -5.03 -2.17 -13.86
N SER A 74 -5.93 -2.50 -14.79
CA SER A 74 -5.58 -3.00 -16.12
C SER A 74 -4.85 -2.00 -17.03
N TYR A 75 -4.79 -0.73 -16.65
CA TYR A 75 -4.12 0.32 -17.42
C TYR A 75 -2.67 0.59 -16.97
N LEU A 76 -2.23 -0.01 -15.87
CA LEU A 76 -0.84 0.09 -15.43
C LEU A 76 0.02 -0.94 -16.19
N ASP A 77 1.27 -0.56 -16.46
CA ASP A 77 2.27 -1.50 -16.94
C ASP A 77 2.46 -2.66 -15.94
N ALA A 78 2.65 -3.87 -16.45
CA ALA A 78 2.70 -5.07 -15.62
C ALA A 78 3.93 -5.08 -14.70
N GLU A 79 5.09 -4.66 -15.20
CA GLU A 79 6.33 -4.61 -14.42
C GLU A 79 6.29 -3.45 -13.43
N PHE A 80 5.72 -2.30 -13.82
CA PHE A 80 5.46 -1.20 -12.89
C PHE A 80 4.52 -1.62 -11.75
N THR A 81 3.45 -2.35 -12.09
CA THR A 81 2.49 -2.85 -11.10
C THR A 81 3.18 -3.80 -10.13
N ASP A 82 4.00 -4.72 -10.64
CA ASP A 82 4.71 -5.68 -9.81
C ASP A 82 5.64 -5.00 -8.81
N VAL A 83 6.51 -4.09 -9.27
CA VAL A 83 7.45 -3.41 -8.36
C VAL A 83 6.74 -2.54 -7.33
N VAL A 84 5.69 -1.81 -7.72
CA VAL A 84 4.95 -0.94 -6.79
C VAL A 84 4.20 -1.75 -5.74
N VAL A 85 3.54 -2.85 -6.13
CA VAL A 85 2.83 -3.72 -5.19
C VAL A 85 3.80 -4.36 -4.21
N ASN A 86 4.96 -4.82 -4.68
CA ASN A 86 5.95 -5.47 -3.82
C ASN A 86 6.73 -4.48 -2.92
N LEU A 87 6.89 -3.22 -3.34
CA LEU A 87 7.41 -2.15 -2.48
C LEU A 87 6.40 -1.69 -1.43
N ALA A 88 5.11 -1.81 -1.72
CA ALA A 88 4.02 -1.38 -0.85
C ALA A 88 3.45 -2.50 0.03
N ARG A 89 4.18 -3.61 0.23
CA ARG A 89 3.74 -4.65 1.17
C ARG A 89 3.74 -4.13 2.61
N LEU A 90 2.70 -4.46 3.37
CA LEU A 90 2.56 -4.12 4.79
C LEU A 90 3.58 -4.87 5.61
N ASP A 91 3.70 -6.18 5.40
CA ASP A 91 4.68 -7.01 6.08
C ASP A 91 6.10 -6.59 5.64
N PRO A 92 6.96 -6.14 6.58
CA PRO A 92 8.30 -5.69 6.24
C PRO A 92 9.20 -6.83 5.75
N GLU A 93 8.94 -8.09 6.13
CA GLU A 93 9.76 -9.23 5.67
C GLU A 93 9.45 -9.62 4.23
N SER A 94 8.21 -9.40 3.79
CA SER A 94 7.80 -9.65 2.42
C SER A 94 8.07 -8.48 1.47
N ARG A 95 8.34 -7.27 1.99
CA ARG A 95 8.56 -6.05 1.19
C ARG A 95 9.90 -6.10 0.47
N LEU A 96 9.91 -5.72 -0.82
CA LEU A 96 11.16 -5.55 -1.56
C LEU A 96 12.09 -4.56 -0.87
N SER A 97 13.36 -4.95 -0.74
CA SER A 97 14.41 -4.01 -0.39
C SER A 97 14.69 -3.07 -1.56
N THR A 98 15.32 -1.92 -1.28
CA THR A 98 15.75 -0.98 -2.33
C THR A 98 16.65 -1.62 -3.37
N ARG A 99 17.50 -2.57 -2.96
CA ARG A 99 18.40 -3.27 -3.88
C ARG A 99 17.62 -4.14 -4.86
N GLU A 100 16.73 -4.98 -4.34
CA GLU A 100 15.90 -5.87 -5.17
C GLU A 100 14.96 -5.07 -6.07
N ALA A 101 14.45 -3.93 -5.59
CA ALA A 101 13.63 -3.04 -6.40
C ALA A 101 14.43 -2.46 -7.58
N LEU A 102 15.69 -2.07 -7.40
CA LEU A 102 16.55 -1.57 -8.49
C LEU A 102 16.98 -2.65 -9.48
N GLU A 103 16.96 -3.92 -9.07
CA GLU A 103 17.22 -5.07 -9.92
C GLU A 103 15.96 -5.55 -10.68
N HIS A 104 14.80 -4.93 -10.42
CA HIS A 104 13.53 -5.30 -11.04
C HIS A 104 13.50 -4.95 -12.54
N PRO A 105 12.92 -5.81 -13.42
CA PRO A 105 12.83 -5.58 -14.87
C PRO A 105 12.29 -4.21 -15.30
N PHE A 106 11.35 -3.66 -14.53
CA PHE A 106 10.83 -2.30 -14.73
C PHE A 106 11.93 -1.22 -14.84
N PHE A 107 13.03 -1.38 -14.12
CA PHE A 107 14.19 -0.47 -14.17
C PHE A 107 15.31 -0.95 -15.09
N ASP A 108 15.20 -2.16 -15.63
CA ASP A 108 16.13 -2.72 -16.62
C ASP A 108 15.81 -2.17 -18.01
N TYR A 109 15.99 -0.85 -18.16
CA TYR A 109 15.98 -0.22 -19.47
C TYR A 109 17.36 -0.40 -20.09
N ASP A 110 17.38 -1.17 -21.19
CA ASP A 110 18.55 -1.33 -22.05
C ASP A 110 19.05 0.08 -22.44
N SER A 111 20.20 0.45 -21.88
CA SER A 111 20.81 1.77 -22.03
C SER A 111 21.50 1.87 -23.40
N THR A 112 20.74 1.70 -24.48
CA THR A 112 21.23 1.98 -25.84
C THR A 112 20.87 3.41 -26.22
N PHE A 113 21.70 4.36 -25.79
CA PHE A 113 21.82 5.68 -26.40
C PHE A 113 23.25 5.92 -26.84
#